data_AF-A0A5C4JFM1-F1
#
_entry.id   AF-A0A5C4JFM1-F1
#
_cell.length_a   1.000
_cell.length_b   1.000
_cell.length_c   1.000
_cell.angle_alpha   90.00
_cell.angle_beta   90.00
_cell.angle_gamma   90.00
#
_symmetry.space_group_name_H-M   'P 1'
#
loop_
_entity.id
_entity.type
_entity.pdbx_description
1 polymer ?
#
loop_
_entity_poly.entity_id
_entity_poly.type
_entity_poly.pdbx_seq_one_letter_code
_entity_poly.pdbx_strand_id
1 'polypeptide(L)'
;MVASSTRPRRLTSKLQGCLTLTSHGGYTLADPYSARTLHFPAPGEETGWSRLPLTAVTDRNGNRIDLVYEDQILTEVRHSGGYRILVDTAPTDTGDRRITALRTPDGTVLVRFGYDDAGDLTEVYDSSNVPQRFSYDDEHRLTGWVDRKGHAASAPPQP
;
A
#
# COMPACT_ATOMS: atom_id res chain seq x y z
N MET A 1 -48.24 -35.29 -9.65
CA MET A 1 -46.92 -35.06 -10.24
C MET A 1 -46.92 -33.69 -10.90
N VAL A 2 -46.41 -32.66 -10.22
CA VAL A 2 -46.15 -31.34 -10.81
C VAL A 2 -44.91 -30.79 -10.09
N ALA A 3 -43.81 -30.67 -10.82
CA ALA A 3 -42.53 -30.24 -10.29
C ALA A 3 -42.43 -28.71 -10.34
N SER A 4 -42.35 -28.08 -9.17
CA SER A 4 -41.94 -26.68 -9.04
C SER A 4 -40.45 -26.59 -9.32
N SER A 5 -40.08 -26.15 -10.53
CA SER A 5 -38.70 -25.83 -10.89
C SER A 5 -38.40 -24.38 -10.52
N THR A 6 -37.85 -24.18 -9.33
CA THR A 6 -37.23 -22.92 -8.93
C THR A 6 -35.97 -22.72 -9.76
N ARG A 7 -35.96 -21.75 -10.68
CA ARG A 7 -34.76 -21.35 -11.42
C ARG A 7 -33.73 -20.76 -10.44
N PRO A 8 -32.46 -21.19 -10.45
CA PRO A 8 -31.45 -20.55 -9.63
C PRO A 8 -31.16 -19.13 -10.15
N ARG A 9 -31.29 -18.15 -9.25
CA ARG A 9 -30.83 -16.77 -9.42
C ARG A 9 -29.33 -16.79 -9.74
N ARG A 10 -28.93 -16.27 -10.90
CA ARG A 10 -27.52 -15.97 -11.20
C ARG A 10 -27.06 -14.84 -10.28
N LEU A 11 -26.18 -15.14 -9.32
CA LEU A 11 -25.33 -14.15 -8.67
C LEU A 11 -24.27 -13.71 -9.69
N THR A 12 -24.38 -12.48 -10.18
CA THR A 12 -23.35 -11.83 -11.01
C THR A 12 -22.49 -10.96 -10.10
N SER A 13 -21.18 -11.23 -10.09
CA SER A 13 -20.09 -10.26 -9.87
C SER A 13 -18.79 -11.03 -9.55
N LYS A 14 -18.11 -11.53 -10.59
CA LYS A 14 -16.68 -11.84 -10.50
C LYS A 14 -15.96 -10.68 -11.17
N LEU A 15 -15.29 -9.87 -10.36
CA LEU A 15 -14.37 -8.85 -10.85
C LEU A 15 -13.16 -9.58 -11.45
N GLN A 16 -13.09 -9.71 -12.77
CA GLN A 16 -11.92 -10.26 -13.45
C GLN A 16 -11.13 -9.11 -14.06
N GLY A 17 -10.17 -8.58 -13.29
CA GLY A 17 -9.06 -7.85 -13.88
C GLY A 17 -8.30 -8.77 -14.84
N CYS A 18 -7.85 -8.25 -15.98
CA CYS A 18 -7.13 -9.04 -16.96
C CYS A 18 -5.69 -9.23 -16.48
N LEU A 19 -5.33 -10.46 -16.14
CA LEU A 19 -3.94 -10.86 -15.88
C LEU A 19 -3.29 -11.24 -17.22
N THR A 20 -2.21 -10.54 -17.59
CA THR A 20 -1.51 -10.75 -18.86
C THR A 20 -0.03 -11.04 -18.61
N LEU A 21 0.48 -12.11 -19.23
CA LEU A 21 1.92 -12.41 -19.28
C LEU A 21 2.60 -11.49 -20.31
N THR A 22 3.68 -10.84 -19.91
CA THR A 22 4.48 -9.95 -20.76
C THR A 22 5.52 -10.73 -21.55
N SER A 23 6.05 -10.13 -22.62
CA SER A 23 7.14 -10.71 -23.43
C SER A 23 8.41 -11.00 -22.63
N HIS A 24 8.60 -10.33 -21.49
CA HIS A 24 9.75 -10.50 -20.60
C HIS A 24 9.47 -11.47 -19.45
N GLY A 25 8.36 -12.20 -19.47
CA GLY A 25 8.00 -13.20 -18.45
C GLY A 25 7.39 -12.65 -17.17
N GLY A 26 7.30 -11.32 -17.01
CA GLY A 26 6.55 -10.68 -15.93
C GLY A 26 5.04 -10.61 -16.20
N TYR A 27 4.28 -10.03 -15.29
CA TYR A 27 2.83 -9.98 -15.36
C TYR A 27 2.30 -8.55 -15.28
N THR A 28 1.14 -8.32 -15.90
CA THR A 28 0.34 -7.11 -15.68
C THR A 28 -1.06 -7.49 -15.24
N LEU A 29 -1.62 -6.73 -14.31
CA LEU A 29 -3.00 -6.88 -13.85
C LEU A 29 -3.74 -5.56 -14.10
N ALA A 30 -4.65 -5.56 -15.06
CA ALA A 30 -5.52 -4.41 -15.32
C ALA A 30 -6.68 -4.41 -14.31
N ASP A 31 -6.77 -3.35 -13.50
CA ASP A 31 -7.91 -3.10 -12.63
C ASP A 31 -8.95 -2.22 -13.36
N PRO A 32 -10.11 -2.79 -13.75
CA PRO A 32 -11.12 -2.06 -14.50
C PRO A 32 -11.80 -0.96 -13.69
N TYR A 33 -11.73 -0.98 -12.35
CA TYR A 33 -12.39 0.01 -11.49
C TYR A 33 -11.56 1.28 -11.33
N SER A 34 -10.28 1.13 -11.07
CA SER A 34 -9.38 2.26 -10.90
C SER A 34 -8.77 2.76 -12.21
N ALA A 35 -8.99 2.04 -13.33
CA ALA A 35 -8.34 2.29 -14.61
C ALA A 35 -6.80 2.34 -14.48
N ARG A 36 -6.27 1.43 -13.65
CA ARG A 36 -4.84 1.27 -13.39
C ARG A 36 -4.37 -0.10 -13.85
N THR A 37 -3.13 -0.16 -14.29
CA THR A 37 -2.44 -1.41 -14.55
C THR A 37 -1.33 -1.57 -13.52
N LEU A 38 -1.36 -2.69 -12.81
CA LEU A 38 -0.31 -3.10 -11.88
C LEU A 38 0.71 -3.95 -12.65
N HIS A 39 2.00 -3.74 -12.38
CA HIS A 39 3.09 -4.44 -13.04
C HIS A 39 3.88 -5.27 -12.03
N PHE A 40 4.15 -6.52 -12.39
CA PHE A 40 4.92 -7.47 -11.58
C PHE A 40 6.08 -8.02 -12.42
N PRO A 41 7.26 -8.26 -11.83
CA PRO A 41 8.42 -8.78 -12.54
C PRO A 41 8.21 -10.26 -12.91
N ALA A 42 9.15 -10.81 -13.70
CA ALA A 42 9.21 -12.24 -13.89
C ALA A 42 9.56 -12.95 -12.56
N PRO A 43 9.00 -14.14 -12.28
CA PRO A 43 9.40 -14.93 -11.12
C PRO A 43 10.88 -15.32 -11.18
N GLY A 44 11.53 -15.33 -10.04
CA GLY A 44 12.97 -15.59 -9.93
C GLY A 44 13.44 -15.64 -8.48
N GLU A 45 14.71 -15.95 -8.29
CA GLU A 45 15.33 -15.97 -6.96
C GLU A 45 15.27 -14.59 -6.29
N GLU A 46 15.57 -13.54 -7.05
CA GLU A 46 15.51 -12.17 -6.55
C GLU A 46 14.05 -11.70 -6.37
N THR A 47 13.11 -12.04 -7.24
CA THR A 47 11.76 -11.44 -7.23
C THR A 47 10.70 -12.29 -6.52
N GLY A 48 11.08 -13.49 -6.08
CA GLY A 48 10.17 -14.48 -5.53
C GLY A 48 9.45 -15.31 -6.59
N TRP A 49 8.90 -16.45 -6.16
CA TRP A 49 8.18 -17.38 -7.02
C TRP A 49 6.67 -17.39 -6.79
N SER A 50 6.25 -17.27 -5.52
CA SER A 50 4.83 -17.34 -5.12
C SER A 50 4.22 -15.99 -4.80
N ARG A 51 5.05 -14.99 -4.51
CA ARG A 51 4.64 -13.62 -4.20
C ARG A 51 5.63 -12.69 -4.89
N LEU A 52 5.14 -12.02 -5.93
CA LEU A 52 5.93 -11.06 -6.71
C LEU A 52 5.70 -9.65 -6.16
N PRO A 53 6.74 -8.82 -6.04
CA PRO A 53 6.56 -7.43 -5.66
C PRO A 53 5.84 -6.66 -6.79
N LEU A 54 5.05 -5.68 -6.40
CA LEU A 54 4.55 -4.67 -7.34
C LEU A 54 5.73 -3.79 -7.73
N THR A 55 6.05 -3.68 -9.01
CA THR A 55 7.19 -2.86 -9.49
C THR A 55 6.76 -1.58 -10.17
N ALA A 56 5.52 -1.52 -10.67
CA ALA A 56 4.96 -0.27 -11.16
C ALA A 56 3.43 -0.25 -11.14
N VAL A 57 2.89 0.98 -11.18
CA VAL A 57 1.48 1.27 -11.42
C VAL A 57 1.40 2.26 -12.57
N THR A 58 0.62 1.97 -13.59
CA THR A 58 0.36 2.87 -14.71
C THR A 58 -1.11 3.24 -14.76
N ASP A 59 -1.45 4.51 -14.99
CA ASP A 59 -2.83 4.94 -15.22
C ASP A 59 -3.20 4.94 -16.72
N ARG A 60 -4.47 5.21 -17.03
CA ARG A 60 -4.97 5.28 -18.42
C ARG A 60 -4.30 6.34 -19.30
N ASN A 61 -3.67 7.34 -18.69
CA ASN A 61 -3.00 8.44 -19.39
C ASN A 61 -1.52 8.13 -19.64
N GLY A 62 -1.03 6.96 -19.19
CA GLY A 62 0.37 6.58 -19.28
C GLY A 62 1.25 7.16 -18.17
N ASN A 63 0.67 7.82 -17.16
CA ASN A 63 1.43 8.21 -15.99
C ASN A 63 1.83 6.95 -15.23
N ARG A 64 3.12 6.81 -14.98
CA ARG A 64 3.71 5.64 -14.33
C ARG A 64 4.33 6.01 -12.99
N ILE A 65 4.10 5.16 -12.00
CA ILE A 65 4.80 5.14 -10.71
C ILE A 65 5.61 3.85 -10.67
N ASP A 66 6.92 3.95 -10.54
CA ASP A 66 7.83 2.83 -10.32
C ASP A 66 8.17 2.68 -8.84
N LEU A 67 8.23 1.44 -8.37
CA LEU A 67 8.64 1.04 -7.03
C LEU A 67 10.01 0.37 -7.16
N VAL A 68 11.05 1.00 -6.62
CA VAL A 68 12.44 0.56 -6.73
C VAL A 68 12.83 -0.18 -5.47
N TYR A 69 13.36 -1.39 -5.66
CA TYR A 69 13.77 -2.27 -4.58
C TYR A 69 15.29 -2.51 -4.65
N GLU A 70 15.92 -2.55 -3.49
CA GLU A 70 17.32 -3.00 -3.29
C GLU A 70 17.29 -4.10 -2.23
N ASP A 71 17.86 -5.27 -2.52
CA ASP A 71 17.84 -6.44 -1.64
C ASP A 71 16.44 -6.76 -1.07
N GLN A 72 15.41 -6.65 -1.91
CA GLN A 72 13.97 -6.83 -1.56
C GLN A 72 13.37 -5.74 -0.67
N ILE A 73 14.08 -4.64 -0.43
CA ILE A 73 13.63 -3.51 0.38
C ILE A 73 13.22 -2.38 -0.55
N LEU A 74 12.01 -1.84 -0.38
CA LEU A 74 11.58 -0.64 -1.10
C LEU A 74 12.44 0.55 -0.65
N THR A 75 13.22 1.12 -1.57
CA THR A 75 14.12 2.26 -1.30
C THR A 75 13.66 3.54 -1.96
N GLU A 76 12.89 3.45 -3.05
CA GLU A 76 12.47 4.63 -3.78
C GLU A 76 11.15 4.45 -4.54
N VAL A 77 10.35 5.50 -4.59
CA VAL A 77 9.19 5.65 -5.47
C VAL A 77 9.49 6.73 -6.51
N ARG A 78 9.34 6.40 -7.80
CA ARG A 78 9.58 7.31 -8.93
C ARG A 78 8.30 7.54 -9.70
N HIS A 79 7.99 8.79 -10.00
CA HIS A 79 6.91 9.15 -10.90
C HIS A 79 7.47 9.56 -12.27
N SER A 80 6.80 9.14 -13.34
CA SER A 80 7.12 9.48 -14.74
C SER A 80 7.27 10.99 -15.02
N GLY A 81 6.64 11.84 -14.22
CA GLY A 81 6.80 13.30 -14.25
C GLY A 81 8.08 13.85 -13.59
N GLY A 82 9.01 12.98 -13.16
CA GLY A 82 10.31 13.38 -12.59
C GLY A 82 10.36 13.47 -11.06
N TYR A 83 9.24 13.26 -10.37
CA TYR A 83 9.22 13.23 -8.89
C TYR A 83 9.82 11.94 -8.36
N ARG A 84 10.62 12.07 -7.31
CA ARG A 84 11.31 10.95 -6.64
C ARG A 84 11.12 11.08 -5.13
N ILE A 85 10.81 9.97 -4.47
CA ILE A 85 10.66 9.89 -3.01
C ILE A 85 11.50 8.72 -2.53
N LEU A 86 12.49 8.98 -1.68
CA LEU A 86 13.23 7.96 -0.97
C LEU A 86 12.40 7.42 0.20
N VAL A 87 12.50 6.12 0.45
CA VAL A 87 11.71 5.40 1.45
C VAL A 87 12.66 4.80 2.49
N ASP A 88 12.46 5.15 3.75
CA ASP A 88 13.17 4.53 4.86
C ASP A 88 12.31 3.44 5.47
N THR A 89 12.93 2.30 5.78
CA THR A 89 12.25 1.19 6.43
C THR A 89 13.05 0.64 7.61
N ALA A 90 12.34 0.11 8.59
CA ALA A 90 12.89 -0.63 9.72
C ALA A 90 12.32 -2.06 9.77
N PRO A 91 13.08 -3.05 10.27
CA PRO A 91 12.54 -4.38 10.53
C PRO A 91 11.44 -4.34 11.60
N THR A 92 10.46 -5.24 11.49
CA THR A 92 9.44 -5.49 12.50
C THR A 92 9.75 -6.78 13.26
N ASP A 93 9.07 -7.00 14.38
CA ASP A 93 9.20 -8.23 15.18
C ASP A 93 8.76 -9.50 14.42
N THR A 94 7.92 -9.34 13.38
CA THR A 94 7.50 -10.43 12.49
C THR A 94 8.54 -10.77 11.41
N GLY A 95 9.65 -10.03 11.34
CA GLY A 95 10.67 -10.17 10.30
C GLY A 95 10.34 -9.45 8.99
N ASP A 96 9.20 -8.78 8.91
CA ASP A 96 8.86 -7.89 7.80
C ASP A 96 9.60 -6.54 7.93
N ARG A 97 9.37 -5.65 6.97
CA ARG A 97 9.83 -4.26 7.04
C ARG A 97 8.67 -3.29 6.98
N ARG A 98 8.80 -2.19 7.71
CA ARG A 98 7.81 -1.12 7.78
C ARG A 98 8.43 0.21 7.42
N ILE A 99 7.68 1.05 6.70
CA ILE A 99 8.09 2.40 6.32
C ILE A 99 8.15 3.27 7.58
N THR A 100 9.26 3.98 7.78
CA THR A 100 9.49 4.87 8.92
C THR A 100 9.67 6.33 8.50
N ALA A 101 10.07 6.58 7.25
CA ALA A 101 10.13 7.94 6.71
C ALA A 101 10.01 7.97 5.18
N LEU A 102 9.59 9.12 4.66
CA LEU A 102 9.70 9.47 3.25
C LEU A 102 10.55 10.74 3.12
N ARG A 103 11.46 10.74 2.15
CA ARG A 103 12.42 11.84 1.95
C ARG A 103 12.51 12.24 0.48
N THR A 104 12.87 13.49 0.22
CA THR A 104 13.32 13.91 -1.12
C THR A 104 14.72 13.37 -1.41
N PRO A 105 15.18 13.38 -2.69
CA PRO A 105 16.53 12.95 -3.04
C PRO A 105 17.67 13.75 -2.41
N ASP A 106 17.41 14.99 -1.99
CA ASP A 106 18.39 15.84 -1.27
C ASP A 106 18.45 15.54 0.24
N GLY A 107 17.68 14.56 0.72
CA GLY A 107 17.64 14.12 2.11
C GLY A 107 16.62 14.86 2.99
N THR A 108 15.87 15.83 2.43
CA THR A 108 14.80 16.51 3.19
C THR A 108 13.71 15.53 3.58
N VAL A 109 13.44 15.42 4.88
CA VAL A 109 12.39 14.55 5.41
C VAL A 109 11.01 15.17 5.16
N LEU A 110 10.16 14.46 4.43
CA LEU A 110 8.79 14.88 4.12
C LEU A 110 7.82 14.46 5.22
N VAL A 111 7.94 13.21 5.67
CA VAL A 111 7.12 12.62 6.74
C VAL A 111 7.90 11.54 7.48
N ARG A 112 7.65 11.39 8.78
CA ARG A 112 8.10 10.25 9.60
C ARG A 112 6.93 9.61 10.31
N PHE A 113 7.05 8.30 10.52
CA PHE A 113 6.06 7.46 11.17
C PHE A 113 6.65 6.87 12.44
N GLY A 114 5.93 7.01 13.55
CA GLY A 114 6.22 6.38 14.83
C GLY A 114 5.23 5.25 15.09
N TYR A 115 5.73 4.16 15.65
CA TYR A 115 4.94 2.98 15.97
C TYR A 115 5.20 2.58 17.43
N ASP A 116 4.21 1.98 18.08
CA ASP A 116 4.43 1.30 19.37
C ASP A 116 4.91 -0.14 19.19
N ASP A 117 5.13 -0.83 20.31
CA ASP A 117 5.61 -2.22 20.35
C ASP A 117 4.58 -3.22 19.79
N ALA A 118 3.30 -2.87 19.83
CA ALA A 118 2.21 -3.63 19.20
C ALA A 118 2.23 -3.47 17.66
N GLY A 119 2.93 -2.44 17.18
CA GLY A 119 3.03 -2.12 15.78
C GLY A 119 1.92 -1.19 15.29
N ASP A 120 1.20 -0.49 16.16
CA ASP A 120 0.21 0.51 15.77
C ASP A 120 0.88 1.83 15.40
N LEU A 121 0.33 2.54 14.41
CA LEU A 121 0.84 3.85 13.99
C LEU A 121 0.44 4.92 15.00
N THR A 122 1.32 5.25 15.93
CA THR A 122 1.01 6.19 17.01
C THR A 122 1.33 7.63 16.68
N GLU A 123 2.27 7.88 15.76
CA GLU A 123 2.74 9.24 15.44
C GLU A 123 3.01 9.45 13.96
N VAL A 124 2.58 10.60 13.42
CA VAL A 124 2.95 11.06 12.07
C VAL A 124 3.51 12.48 12.16
N TYR A 125 4.79 12.63 11.86
CA TYR A 125 5.49 13.92 11.81
C TYR A 125 5.56 14.41 10.37
N ASP A 126 5.21 15.67 10.13
CA ASP A 126 5.48 16.34 8.85
C ASP A 126 6.71 17.27 8.98
N SER A 127 6.91 18.14 8.00
CA SER A 127 7.97 19.16 8.02
C SER A 127 7.92 20.14 9.21
N SER A 128 6.77 20.29 9.89
CA SER A 128 6.66 21.13 11.09
C SER A 128 7.26 20.47 12.33
N ASN A 129 7.56 19.17 12.25
CA ASN A 129 8.04 18.34 13.35
C ASN A 129 7.07 18.24 14.54
N VAL A 130 5.81 18.65 14.39
CA VAL A 130 4.75 18.42 15.36
C VAL A 130 3.98 17.15 14.97
N PRO A 131 3.88 16.14 15.85
CA PRO A 131 3.20 14.91 15.51
C PRO A 131 1.68 15.07 15.54
N GLN A 132 1.03 14.47 14.55
CA GLN A 132 -0.34 13.99 14.72
C GLN A 132 -0.28 12.65 15.45
N ARG A 133 -1.10 12.48 16.47
CA ARG A 133 -1.08 11.29 17.35
C ARG A 133 -2.34 10.46 17.17
N PHE A 134 -2.22 9.15 17.31
CA PHE A 134 -3.32 8.20 17.21
C PHE A 134 -3.34 7.30 18.43
N SER A 135 -4.53 6.84 18.81
CA SER A 135 -4.76 5.96 19.95
C SER A 135 -5.61 4.78 19.51
N TYR A 136 -5.35 3.63 20.12
CA TYR A 136 -5.94 2.35 19.76
C TYR A 136 -6.48 1.64 21.00
N ASP A 137 -7.42 0.73 20.81
CA ASP A 137 -7.79 -0.27 21.83
C ASP A 137 -6.91 -1.51 21.72
N ASP A 138 -7.12 -2.48 22.63
CA ASP A 138 -6.36 -3.74 22.67
C ASP A 138 -6.57 -4.61 21.41
N GLU A 139 -7.59 -4.33 20.60
CA GLU A 139 -7.84 -4.99 19.32
C GLU A 139 -7.26 -4.22 18.11
N HIS A 140 -6.35 -3.26 18.35
CA HIS A 140 -5.69 -2.44 17.31
C HIS A 140 -6.68 -1.59 16.49
N ARG A 141 -7.85 -1.26 17.06
CA ARG A 141 -8.83 -0.38 16.41
C ARG A 141 -8.58 1.05 16.86
N LEU A 142 -8.58 1.97 15.90
CA LEU A 142 -8.42 3.39 16.18
C LEU A 142 -9.55 3.88 17.11
N THR A 143 -9.20 4.44 18.26
CA THR A 143 -10.15 5.01 19.24
C THR A 143 -10.13 6.53 19.25
N GLY A 144 -9.06 7.16 18.76
CA GLY A 144 -8.98 8.61 18.64
C GLY A 144 -7.71 9.12 18.01
N TRP A 145 -7.66 10.43 17.79
CA TRP A 145 -6.48 11.12 17.30
C TRP A 145 -6.40 12.54 17.85
N VAL A 146 -5.18 13.05 17.94
CA VAL A 146 -4.88 14.45 18.26
C VAL A 146 -4.21 15.06 17.05
N ASP A 147 -4.81 16.12 16.50
CA ASP A 147 -4.23 16.86 15.39
C ASP A 147 -2.99 17.65 15.83
N ARG A 148 -2.25 18.20 14.86
CA ARG A 148 -1.03 18.97 15.14
C ARG A 148 -1.27 20.28 15.90
N LYS A 149 -2.52 20.73 16.00
CA LYS A 149 -2.93 21.91 16.77
C LYS A 149 -3.35 21.55 18.20
N GLY A 150 -3.36 20.26 18.54
CA GLY A 150 -3.77 19.76 19.85
C GLY A 150 -5.28 19.49 19.96
N HIS A 151 -6.04 19.56 18.87
CA HIS A 151 -7.46 19.19 18.91
C HIS A 151 -7.60 17.67 18.92
N ALA A 152 -8.30 17.16 19.92
CA ALA A 152 -8.61 15.75 20.04
C ALA A 152 -9.96 15.42 19.39
N ALA A 153 -10.03 14.26 18.74
CA ALA A 153 -11.27 13.67 18.28
C ALA A 153 -11.26 12.17 18.60
N SER A 154 -12.45 11.62 18.91
CA SER A 154 -12.64 10.19 19.08
C SER A 154 -13.12 9.56 17.78
N ALA A 155 -12.64 8.35 17.50
CA ALA A 155 -13.24 7.55 16.46
C ALA A 155 -14.66 7.11 16.87
N PRO A 156 -15.59 6.95 15.92
CA PRO A 156 -16.88 6.32 16.21
C PRO A 156 -16.67 4.91 16.78
N PRO A 157 -17.50 4.46 17.74
CA PRO A 157 -17.44 3.09 18.22
C PRO A 157 -17.58 2.11 17.04
N GLN A 158 -16.62 1.19 16.93
CA GLN A 158 -16.63 0.16 15.90
C GLN A 158 -17.42 -1.06 16.43
N PRO A 159 -18.22 -1.72 15.58
CA PRO A 159 -18.97 -2.92 15.96
C PRO A 159 -18.05 -4.13 16.25
#